data_AF-A0A0B4XLN5-F1
#
_entry.id   AF-A0A0B4XLN5-F1
#
_cell.length_a   1.000
_cell.length_b   1.000
_cell.length_c   1.000
_cell.angle_alpha   90.00
_cell.angle_beta   90.00
_cell.angle_gamma   90.00
#
_symmetry.space_group_name_H-M   'P 1'
#
loop_
_entity.id
_entity.type
_entity.pdbx_description
1 polymer ?
#
loop_
_entity_poly.entity_id
_entity_poly.type
_entity_poly.pdbx_seq_one_letter_code
_entity_poly.pdbx_strand_id
1 'polypeptide(L)'
;MKRFCLLAWLLLCGPLAPLHADTPAPVMPEPGISDRFLDTFLRLYEADPGALVRYANALRAVKPAQLQRAMEGLDTTSFTYLYPMVISAAELPALNSLPLEALSLMAVRGGTLKPIPFQFDEYDQEGLIWIEGVSRNAPDGEPGKLDGLDELVFMYRDGGREQYDPARHGSHSGLLLREIRLTSPRNADRFVYLVRDNPDRSTARYVDIDLDAGTLRTTVMTLDFNPKNLANIQQVTARVGEHADENVFDTLHLNLSTGILNRNLRVNLDTRKNIRALPLGVKQGPVRASVLLRARIWYFGLPTLFSHHLHVHLYEQGAVIPVQLAVSSLGAVKYLLSLLREPEATLTVDLHQVQGARTTFDSAWHERLTGVVDGEMSLYEQSLNHHRMPGDWLMLDSTRGWSMFFVNRIPITEGGLFDAFLTGSELSMLYLDDPGASTDYQQFSGATPRLGFRANGLPEPALALLAAAPRMPRSVKTLGDALLHLQDTAQQGALDDYDRIVSEVLAGLVARGQYTTVAALTDAYLHDMSRLRFTGIPEPVLADIFRAAMQRAMTDPATIDHAALLSAMKTEAEARGVNLAALRHATMDLALWFPNSPGPDGPKDFYWQVEHPPRADVAPVPVLSHRE
;
A
#
# COMPACT_ATOMS: atom_id res chain seq x y z
N MET A 1 27.53 41.00 -50.01
CA MET A 1 27.34 39.99 -51.08
C MET A 1 28.47 38.96 -50.98
N LYS A 2 28.29 37.95 -50.11
CA LYS A 2 29.13 36.73 -49.90
C LYS A 2 28.64 35.99 -48.63
N ARG A 3 27.33 35.75 -48.60
CA ARG A 3 26.71 34.53 -48.05
C ARG A 3 26.60 33.56 -49.24
N PHE A 4 26.45 32.27 -48.99
CA PHE A 4 26.41 31.15 -49.97
C PHE A 4 27.79 30.71 -50.48
N CYS A 5 28.37 29.68 -49.84
CA CYS A 5 28.92 28.49 -50.52
C CYS A 5 29.73 27.54 -49.61
N LEU A 6 29.93 27.80 -48.32
CA LEU A 6 30.62 26.82 -47.45
C LEU A 6 29.69 25.84 -46.70
N LEU A 7 28.37 26.05 -46.77
CA LEU A 7 27.37 25.26 -46.04
C LEU A 7 26.80 24.06 -46.85
N ALA A 8 27.27 23.81 -48.07
CA ALA A 8 26.66 22.83 -48.98
C ALA A 8 27.60 21.70 -49.46
N TRP A 9 28.83 21.61 -48.91
CA TRP A 9 29.77 20.56 -49.34
C TRP A 9 30.33 19.68 -48.22
N LEU A 10 30.07 20.01 -46.95
CA LEU A 10 30.47 19.17 -45.80
C LEU A 10 29.33 18.30 -45.26
N LEU A 11 28.14 18.35 -45.88
CA LEU A 11 26.93 17.64 -45.43
C LEU A 11 26.70 16.25 -46.04
N LEU A 12 27.62 15.65 -46.82
CA LEU A 12 27.24 14.47 -47.63
C LEU A 12 28.19 13.27 -47.71
N CYS A 13 29.33 13.19 -47.01
CA CYS A 13 30.11 11.94 -46.92
C CYS A 13 30.76 11.80 -45.54
N GLY A 14 30.27 10.82 -44.76
CA GLY A 14 30.43 10.73 -43.31
C GLY A 14 31.71 10.08 -42.80
N PRO A 15 31.79 9.82 -41.47
CA PRO A 15 32.84 8.99 -40.91
C PRO A 15 32.29 7.64 -40.41
N LEU A 16 33.03 6.59 -40.74
CA LEU A 16 33.13 5.37 -39.96
C LEU A 16 34.24 5.56 -38.90
N ALA A 17 33.93 5.15 -37.66
CA ALA A 17 34.78 4.90 -36.48
C ALA A 17 35.24 6.09 -35.61
N PRO A 18 35.59 5.89 -34.32
CA PRO A 18 35.40 4.71 -33.44
C PRO A 18 34.55 5.01 -32.18
N LEU A 19 34.07 3.93 -31.56
CA LEU A 19 33.54 3.89 -30.18
C LEU A 19 34.49 4.63 -29.22
N HIS A 20 34.05 5.76 -28.68
CA HIS A 20 34.68 6.35 -27.50
C HIS A 20 34.10 5.64 -26.29
N ALA A 21 34.97 4.95 -25.56
CA ALA A 21 34.69 4.47 -24.21
C ALA A 21 34.44 5.70 -23.32
N ASP A 22 33.27 5.73 -22.68
CA ASP A 22 32.95 6.66 -21.61
C ASP A 22 34.07 6.64 -20.59
N THR A 23 34.72 7.80 -20.40
CA THR A 23 35.62 7.98 -19.26
C THR A 23 34.71 8.33 -18.07
N PRO A 24 34.62 7.50 -17.02
CA PRO A 24 33.85 7.87 -15.85
C PRO A 24 34.45 9.14 -15.24
N ALA A 25 33.60 10.08 -14.85
CA ALA A 25 34.00 11.26 -14.10
C ALA A 25 34.86 10.83 -12.88
N PRO A 26 35.88 11.62 -12.48
CA PRO A 26 36.74 11.25 -11.36
C PRO A 26 35.89 11.09 -10.09
N VAL A 27 35.79 9.86 -9.60
CA VAL A 27 35.15 9.51 -8.32
C VAL A 27 35.99 10.15 -7.21
N MET A 28 35.52 11.27 -6.69
CA MET A 28 35.97 11.79 -5.40
C MET A 28 35.77 10.68 -4.36
N PRO A 29 36.73 10.40 -3.45
CA PRO A 29 36.54 9.36 -2.44
C PRO A 29 35.35 9.74 -1.55
N GLU A 30 34.20 9.09 -1.79
CA GLU A 30 32.97 9.39 -1.06
C GLU A 30 33.15 9.10 0.44
N PRO A 31 32.61 9.96 1.32
CA PRO A 31 32.58 9.69 2.75
C PRO A 31 31.77 8.41 3.02
N GLY A 32 32.34 7.49 3.81
CA GLY A 32 31.72 6.23 4.21
C GLY A 32 32.02 5.93 5.67
N ILE A 33 31.22 5.09 6.32
CA ILE A 33 31.59 4.54 7.64
C ILE A 33 32.75 3.54 7.50
N SER A 34 33.54 3.34 8.56
CA SER A 34 34.58 2.29 8.54
C SER A 34 33.96 0.89 8.56
N ASP A 35 34.57 -0.08 7.88
CA ASP A 35 34.10 -1.48 7.90
C ASP A 35 34.06 -2.06 9.31
N ARG A 36 35.03 -1.70 10.15
CA ARG A 36 35.06 -2.11 11.57
C ARG A 36 33.84 -1.60 12.33
N PHE A 37 33.40 -0.37 12.05
CA PHE A 37 32.19 0.18 12.64
C PHE A 37 30.96 -0.59 12.14
N LEU A 38 30.86 -0.85 10.84
CA LEU A 38 29.76 -1.63 10.24
C LEU A 38 29.66 -3.03 10.87
N ASP A 39 30.77 -3.76 10.97
CA ASP A 39 30.80 -5.11 11.58
C ASP A 39 30.45 -5.11 13.07
N THR A 40 30.77 -4.01 13.76
CA THR A 40 30.38 -3.84 15.17
C THR A 40 28.90 -3.53 15.28
N PHE A 41 28.39 -2.65 14.40
CA PHE A 41 26.98 -2.32 14.33
C PHE A 41 26.12 -3.56 14.02
N LEU A 42 26.50 -4.37 13.03
CA LEU A 42 25.76 -5.57 12.67
C LEU A 42 25.65 -6.55 13.84
N ARG A 43 26.74 -6.80 14.57
CA ARG A 43 26.72 -7.63 15.79
C ARG A 43 25.83 -7.06 16.89
N LEU A 44 25.85 -5.74 17.07
CA LEU A 44 24.97 -5.07 18.04
C LEU A 44 23.51 -5.17 17.63
N TYR A 45 23.21 -5.01 16.34
CA TYR A 45 21.86 -5.11 15.81
C TYR A 45 21.30 -6.54 15.87
N GLU A 46 22.10 -7.55 15.52
CA GLU A 46 21.74 -8.97 15.68
C GLU A 46 21.39 -9.30 17.15
N ALA A 47 22.08 -8.66 18.10
CA ALA A 47 21.83 -8.84 19.53
C ALA A 47 20.64 -8.01 20.07
N ASP A 48 20.31 -6.88 19.44
CA ASP A 48 19.26 -5.94 19.85
C ASP A 48 18.83 -5.01 18.70
N PRO A 49 17.57 -5.10 18.20
CA PRO A 49 17.04 -4.21 17.18
C PRO A 49 17.14 -2.71 17.51
N GLY A 50 17.14 -2.37 18.80
CA GLY A 50 17.30 -0.99 19.28
C GLY A 50 18.62 -0.33 18.85
N ALA A 51 19.62 -1.11 18.41
CA ALA A 51 20.87 -0.56 17.86
C ALA A 51 20.62 0.36 16.65
N LEU A 52 19.65 0.04 15.79
CA LEU A 52 19.35 0.86 14.61
C LEU A 52 18.95 2.29 15.01
N VAL A 53 18.08 2.40 16.00
CA VAL A 53 17.61 3.70 16.52
C VAL A 53 18.73 4.44 17.25
N ARG A 54 19.50 3.75 18.09
CA ARG A 54 20.59 4.36 18.87
C ARG A 54 21.73 4.88 18.00
N TYR A 55 22.04 4.20 16.90
CA TYR A 55 23.17 4.53 16.03
C TYR A 55 22.76 5.16 14.69
N ALA A 56 21.48 5.51 14.49
CA ALA A 56 20.97 6.10 13.24
C ALA A 56 21.82 7.28 12.73
N ASN A 57 22.25 8.18 13.62
CA ASN A 57 23.09 9.32 13.23
C ASN A 57 24.49 8.90 12.73
N ALA A 58 25.05 7.81 13.26
CA ALA A 58 26.34 7.30 12.79
C ALA A 58 26.20 6.61 11.42
N LEU A 59 25.00 6.15 11.06
CA LEU A 59 24.67 5.54 9.77
C LEU A 59 24.38 6.56 8.65
N ARG A 60 24.40 7.87 8.96
CA ARG A 60 24.20 8.94 7.97
C ARG A 60 25.08 8.78 6.73
N ALA A 61 26.36 8.45 6.94
CA ALA A 61 27.35 8.29 5.88
C ALA A 61 27.48 6.85 5.36
N VAL A 62 26.45 6.01 5.48
CA VAL A 62 26.51 4.64 4.95
C VAL A 62 26.49 4.67 3.42
N LYS A 63 27.41 3.93 2.80
CA LYS A 63 27.44 3.77 1.33
C LYS A 63 26.40 2.75 0.85
N PRO A 64 25.89 2.85 -0.38
CA PRO A 64 24.99 1.83 -0.95
C PRO A 64 25.55 0.40 -0.86
N ALA A 65 26.85 0.21 -1.15
CA ALA A 65 27.51 -1.10 -1.02
C ALA A 65 27.60 -1.60 0.42
N GLN A 66 27.72 -0.71 1.40
CA GLN A 66 27.75 -1.06 2.83
C GLN A 66 26.36 -1.44 3.33
N LEU A 67 25.33 -0.76 2.83
CA LEU A 67 23.94 -1.10 3.11
C LEU A 67 23.56 -2.45 2.51
N GLN A 68 23.98 -2.74 1.27
CA GLN A 68 23.82 -4.05 0.65
C GLN A 68 24.48 -5.16 1.50
N ARG A 69 25.75 -4.96 1.89
CA ARG A 69 26.47 -5.88 2.79
C ARG A 69 25.75 -6.05 4.13
N ALA A 70 25.16 -4.98 4.68
CA ALA A 70 24.39 -5.05 5.92
C ALA A 70 23.17 -5.96 5.75
N MET A 71 22.43 -5.82 4.67
CA MET A 71 21.23 -6.61 4.40
C MET A 71 21.54 -8.09 4.16
N GLU A 72 22.62 -8.38 3.43
CA GLU A 72 23.16 -9.73 3.25
C GLU A 72 23.59 -10.34 4.58
N GLY A 73 24.35 -9.59 5.39
CA GLY A 73 24.77 -10.00 6.73
C GLY A 73 23.59 -10.23 7.67
N LEU A 74 22.48 -9.52 7.47
CA LEU A 74 21.23 -9.70 8.18
C LEU A 74 20.32 -10.77 7.59
N ASP A 75 20.68 -11.42 6.47
CA ASP A 75 19.81 -12.35 5.74
C ASP A 75 18.42 -11.73 5.47
N THR A 76 18.45 -10.59 4.81
CA THR A 76 17.28 -9.81 4.39
C THR A 76 17.49 -9.30 2.97
N THR A 77 16.40 -9.05 2.25
CA THR A 77 16.38 -8.30 0.99
C THR A 77 15.92 -6.86 1.27
N SER A 78 15.94 -5.99 0.25
CA SER A 78 15.38 -4.62 0.40
C SER A 78 13.92 -4.66 0.81
N PHE A 79 13.19 -5.66 0.33
CA PHE A 79 11.81 -5.86 0.67
C PHE A 79 11.65 -6.42 2.10
N THR A 80 12.30 -7.54 2.43
CA THR A 80 12.10 -8.19 3.74
C THR A 80 12.71 -7.41 4.91
N TYR A 81 13.68 -6.53 4.65
CA TYR A 81 14.14 -5.55 5.61
C TYR A 81 13.04 -4.52 5.97
N LEU A 82 12.20 -4.16 5.00
CA LEU A 82 11.11 -3.19 5.17
C LEU A 82 9.79 -3.80 5.56
N TYR A 83 9.66 -5.11 5.45
CA TYR A 83 8.36 -5.77 5.50
C TYR A 83 7.81 -5.82 6.93
N PRO A 84 6.66 -5.16 7.20
CA PRO A 84 5.92 -5.37 8.43
C PRO A 84 5.15 -6.69 8.34
N MET A 85 5.36 -7.57 9.32
CA MET A 85 4.46 -8.68 9.58
C MET A 85 3.19 -8.13 10.24
N VAL A 86 2.04 -8.49 9.69
CA VAL A 86 0.72 -8.18 10.25
C VAL A 86 -0.02 -9.51 10.41
N ILE A 87 -0.39 -9.84 11.65
CA ILE A 87 -1.15 -11.05 11.98
C ILE A 87 -2.49 -10.62 12.54
N SER A 88 -3.59 -11.08 11.94
CA SER A 88 -4.92 -10.80 12.49
C SER A 88 -5.12 -11.60 13.76
N ALA A 89 -5.68 -10.96 14.79
CA ALA A 89 -6.00 -11.64 16.03
C ALA A 89 -7.09 -12.71 15.88
N ALA A 90 -7.87 -12.69 14.79
CA ALA A 90 -8.73 -13.81 14.40
C ALA A 90 -7.95 -15.12 14.15
N GLU A 91 -6.66 -15.03 13.78
CA GLU A 91 -5.75 -16.17 13.64
C GLU A 91 -5.19 -16.64 14.99
N LEU A 92 -5.48 -15.91 16.06
CA LEU A 92 -5.04 -16.16 17.44
C LEU A 92 -6.22 -16.39 18.41
N PRO A 93 -7.21 -17.25 18.08
CA PRO A 93 -8.49 -17.30 18.79
C PRO A 93 -8.37 -17.66 20.27
N ALA A 94 -7.35 -18.42 20.65
CA ALA A 94 -7.10 -18.79 22.04
C ALA A 94 -6.62 -17.63 22.93
N LEU A 95 -6.28 -16.49 22.32
CA LEU A 95 -5.79 -15.30 22.99
C LEU A 95 -6.87 -14.21 23.12
N ASN A 96 -8.05 -14.47 22.58
CA ASN A 96 -9.17 -13.55 22.62
C ASN A 96 -9.47 -13.11 24.06
N SER A 97 -9.74 -11.81 24.23
CA SER A 97 -9.99 -11.13 25.50
C SER A 97 -8.80 -11.06 26.48
N LEU A 98 -7.59 -11.48 26.08
CA LEU A 98 -6.41 -11.24 26.90
C LEU A 98 -6.04 -9.74 26.89
N PRO A 99 -5.63 -9.16 28.04
CA PRO A 99 -5.15 -7.78 28.08
C PRO A 99 -3.91 -7.59 27.20
N LEU A 100 -3.92 -6.58 26.33
CA LEU A 100 -2.82 -6.29 25.40
C LEU A 100 -1.52 -5.95 26.15
N GLU A 101 -1.62 -5.24 27.28
CA GLU A 101 -0.46 -4.87 28.11
C GLU A 101 0.29 -6.06 28.73
N ALA A 102 -0.42 -7.17 28.94
CA ALA A 102 0.14 -8.40 29.47
C ALA A 102 0.91 -9.19 28.40
N LEU A 103 0.75 -8.85 27.12
CA LEU A 103 1.40 -9.53 26.01
C LEU A 103 2.72 -8.85 25.65
N SER A 104 3.68 -9.66 25.26
CA SER A 104 5.00 -9.24 24.79
C SER A 104 5.42 -10.11 23.62
N LEU A 105 6.24 -9.55 22.74
CA LEU A 105 6.79 -10.25 21.59
C LEU A 105 8.30 -10.35 21.75
N MET A 106 8.84 -11.56 21.59
CA MET A 106 10.24 -11.85 21.84
C MET A 106 10.87 -12.66 20.72
N ALA A 107 12.19 -12.62 20.61
CA ALA A 107 12.95 -13.43 19.68
C ALA A 107 14.28 -13.86 20.31
N VAL A 108 14.84 -14.99 19.86
CA VAL A 108 16.20 -15.38 20.27
C VAL A 108 17.21 -14.45 19.60
N ARG A 109 17.86 -13.61 20.40
CA ARG A 109 18.85 -12.62 19.95
C ARG A 109 20.05 -12.59 20.90
N GLY A 110 21.24 -12.71 20.34
CA GLY A 110 22.49 -12.83 21.10
C GLY A 110 22.49 -14.04 22.06
N GLY A 111 21.85 -15.15 21.66
CA GLY A 111 21.80 -16.40 22.43
C GLY A 111 20.77 -16.45 23.57
N THR A 112 19.89 -15.46 23.68
CA THR A 112 18.85 -15.40 24.74
C THR A 112 17.53 -14.87 24.17
N LEU A 113 16.41 -15.19 24.82
CA LEU A 113 15.10 -14.63 24.46
C LEU A 113 15.02 -13.15 24.88
N LYS A 114 14.84 -12.24 23.93
CA LYS A 114 14.80 -10.78 24.15
C LYS A 114 13.56 -10.15 23.54
N PRO A 115 13.03 -9.05 24.11
CA PRO A 115 11.89 -8.37 23.54
C PRO A 115 12.25 -7.74 22.19
N ILE A 116 11.31 -7.79 21.25
CA ILE A 116 11.41 -7.10 19.95
C ILE A 116 10.36 -5.99 19.86
N PRO A 117 10.53 -5.00 18.97
CA PRO A 117 9.50 -3.98 18.73
C PRO A 117 8.24 -4.60 18.15
N PHE A 118 7.09 -4.31 18.76
CA PHE A 118 5.79 -4.77 18.29
C PHE A 118 4.69 -3.82 18.77
N GLN A 119 3.52 -3.88 18.14
CA GLN A 119 2.31 -3.19 18.59
C GLN A 119 1.07 -3.99 18.29
N PHE A 120 0.00 -3.68 19.02
CA PHE A 120 -1.35 -4.06 18.67
C PHE A 120 -2.08 -2.81 18.16
N ASP A 121 -2.62 -2.91 16.96
CA ASP A 121 -3.50 -1.90 16.40
C ASP A 121 -4.94 -2.34 16.60
N GLU A 122 -5.68 -1.56 17.37
CA GLU A 122 -7.11 -1.78 17.66
C GLU A 122 -7.96 -1.04 16.64
N TYR A 123 -9.11 -1.61 16.28
CA TYR A 123 -9.98 -1.08 15.24
C TYR A 123 -11.40 -0.83 15.75
N ASP A 124 -12.10 0.10 15.09
CA ASP A 124 -13.49 0.40 15.37
C ASP A 124 -14.44 -0.54 14.61
N GLN A 125 -15.74 -0.50 14.92
CA GLN A 125 -16.74 -1.33 14.26
C GLN A 125 -16.87 -1.10 12.74
N GLU A 126 -16.34 0.01 12.23
CA GLU A 126 -16.29 0.29 10.79
C GLU A 126 -14.96 -0.13 10.17
N GLY A 127 -13.99 -0.66 10.93
CA GLY A 127 -12.68 -1.12 10.47
C GLY A 127 -11.64 -0.01 10.28
N LEU A 128 -11.82 1.14 10.92
CA LEU A 128 -10.80 2.18 11.01
C LEU A 128 -10.00 2.05 12.31
N ILE A 129 -8.75 2.51 12.32
CA ILE A 129 -7.94 2.54 13.55
C ILE A 129 -8.72 3.23 14.68
N TRP A 130 -8.81 2.55 15.82
CA TRP A 130 -9.51 3.07 16.99
C TRP A 130 -8.56 3.87 17.89
N ILE A 131 -8.98 5.08 18.22
CA ILE A 131 -8.26 6.01 19.08
C ILE A 131 -9.25 6.56 20.09
N GLU A 132 -8.97 6.31 21.37
CA GLU A 132 -9.81 6.75 22.48
C GLU A 132 -10.08 8.27 22.43
N GLY A 133 -11.34 8.66 22.56
CA GLY A 133 -11.77 10.06 22.53
C GLY A 133 -11.71 10.75 21.16
N VAL A 134 -11.18 10.09 20.11
CA VAL A 134 -11.02 10.64 18.76
C VAL A 134 -11.91 9.93 17.75
N SER A 135 -11.93 8.58 17.78
CA SER A 135 -12.71 7.78 16.84
C SER A 135 -14.20 8.03 17.01
N ARG A 136 -14.92 8.10 15.88
CA ARG A 136 -16.35 8.37 15.87
C ARG A 136 -17.18 7.15 16.26
N ASN A 137 -16.74 5.97 15.82
CA ASN A 137 -17.45 4.73 16.07
C ASN A 137 -16.90 4.06 17.33
N ALA A 138 -17.73 3.20 17.92
CA ALA A 138 -17.32 2.38 19.04
C ALA A 138 -16.15 1.46 18.62
N PRO A 139 -15.23 1.14 19.55
CA PRO A 139 -14.25 0.08 19.33
C PRO A 139 -14.97 -1.21 18.94
N ASP A 140 -14.33 -2.04 18.12
CA ASP A 140 -14.66 -3.46 18.13
C ASP A 140 -14.20 -4.03 19.48
N GLY A 141 -14.92 -5.00 20.02
CA GLY A 141 -14.56 -5.58 21.33
C GLY A 141 -14.49 -4.62 22.51
N GLU A 142 -13.55 -4.89 23.43
CA GLU A 142 -13.30 -4.11 24.64
C GLU A 142 -11.89 -3.50 24.56
N PRO A 143 -11.73 -2.16 24.63
CA PRO A 143 -10.44 -1.50 24.56
C PRO A 143 -9.39 -2.09 25.50
N GLY A 144 -8.17 -2.27 25.00
CA GLY A 144 -7.05 -2.81 25.74
C GLY A 144 -7.08 -4.34 25.90
N LYS A 145 -8.05 -5.03 25.27
CA LYS A 145 -8.11 -6.49 25.22
C LYS A 145 -8.17 -6.95 23.78
N LEU A 146 -7.44 -8.03 23.49
CA LEU A 146 -7.37 -8.59 22.15
C LEU A 146 -8.74 -9.05 21.66
N ASP A 147 -9.20 -8.54 20.53
CA ASP A 147 -10.39 -9.04 19.83
C ASP A 147 -10.06 -9.55 18.42
N GLY A 148 -11.06 -9.93 17.63
CA GLY A 148 -10.82 -10.55 16.31
C GLY A 148 -10.38 -9.58 15.21
N LEU A 149 -10.60 -8.27 15.39
CA LEU A 149 -10.27 -7.25 14.40
C LEU A 149 -8.87 -6.65 14.62
N ASP A 150 -8.37 -6.77 15.84
CA ASP A 150 -7.02 -6.33 16.20
C ASP A 150 -5.92 -6.96 15.32
N GLU A 151 -4.87 -6.18 15.11
CA GLU A 151 -3.68 -6.63 14.37
C GLU A 151 -2.44 -6.60 15.25
N LEU A 152 -1.72 -7.73 15.31
CA LEU A 152 -0.36 -7.78 15.84
C LEU A 152 0.62 -7.39 14.74
N VAL A 153 1.40 -6.34 14.97
CA VAL A 153 2.33 -5.76 13.98
C VAL A 153 3.76 -5.73 14.51
N PHE A 154 4.71 -6.23 13.71
CA PHE A 154 6.16 -6.22 13.99
C PHE A 154 6.96 -6.30 12.70
N MET A 155 8.28 -6.04 12.71
CA MET A 155 9.09 -6.13 11.49
C MET A 155 9.63 -7.55 11.27
N TYR A 156 9.60 -8.05 10.03
CA TYR A 156 10.15 -9.37 9.69
C TYR A 156 11.63 -9.51 10.13
N ARG A 157 12.44 -8.50 9.85
CA ARG A 157 13.86 -8.42 10.24
C ARG A 157 14.12 -8.53 11.74
N ASP A 158 13.11 -8.29 12.59
CA ASP A 158 13.25 -8.34 14.04
C ASP A 158 13.14 -9.78 14.58
N GLY A 159 12.63 -10.73 13.79
CA GLY A 159 12.64 -12.15 14.10
C GLY A 159 14.05 -12.72 14.27
N GLY A 160 14.20 -13.68 15.20
CA GLY A 160 15.46 -14.35 15.50
C GLY A 160 15.72 -15.51 14.55
N ARG A 161 16.98 -15.78 14.19
CA ARG A 161 17.33 -16.91 13.30
C ARG A 161 17.30 -18.27 13.99
N GLU A 162 17.35 -18.28 15.31
CA GLU A 162 17.37 -19.50 16.11
C GLU A 162 16.01 -19.73 16.75
N GLN A 163 15.57 -20.98 16.70
CA GLN A 163 14.44 -21.44 17.49
C GLN A 163 14.83 -21.47 18.97
N TYR A 164 13.93 -21.04 19.85
CA TYR A 164 14.13 -21.08 21.28
C TYR A 164 14.23 -22.52 21.81
N ASP A 165 15.21 -22.71 22.67
CA ASP A 165 15.55 -23.96 23.34
C ASP A 165 16.04 -23.60 24.74
N PRO A 166 15.30 -23.94 25.82
CA PRO A 166 15.69 -23.62 27.18
C PRO A 166 17.07 -24.14 27.58
N ALA A 167 17.51 -25.28 27.03
CA ALA A 167 18.81 -25.87 27.37
C ALA A 167 19.97 -25.03 26.83
N ARG A 168 19.76 -24.33 25.71
CA ARG A 168 20.76 -23.51 25.03
C ARG A 168 20.68 -22.03 25.38
N HIS A 169 19.46 -21.51 25.53
CA HIS A 169 19.20 -20.07 25.63
C HIS A 169 18.84 -19.61 27.04
N GLY A 170 18.79 -20.53 28.01
CA GLY A 170 18.45 -20.27 29.40
C GLY A 170 16.96 -20.01 29.63
N SER A 171 16.61 -19.74 30.89
CA SER A 171 15.25 -19.42 31.33
C SER A 171 14.82 -18.02 30.91
N HIS A 172 13.51 -17.82 30.71
CA HIS A 172 12.89 -16.51 30.50
C HIS A 172 11.81 -16.23 31.56
N SER A 173 11.42 -14.97 31.67
CA SER A 173 10.25 -14.55 32.44
C SER A 173 8.97 -14.70 31.61
N GLY A 174 7.82 -14.86 32.28
CA GLY A 174 6.51 -14.93 31.64
C GLY A 174 6.19 -16.30 31.00
N LEU A 175 4.93 -16.49 30.60
CA LEU A 175 4.42 -17.72 29.99
C LEU A 175 4.48 -17.62 28.46
N LEU A 176 5.20 -18.53 27.83
CA LEU A 176 5.30 -18.59 26.38
C LEU A 176 4.00 -19.16 25.79
N LEU A 177 3.25 -18.34 25.05
CA LEU A 177 1.93 -18.68 24.54
C LEU A 177 2.01 -19.30 23.14
N ARG A 178 2.77 -18.69 22.24
CA ARG A 178 2.85 -19.06 20.82
C ARG A 178 4.26 -18.91 20.29
N GLU A 179 4.62 -19.80 19.39
CA GLU A 179 5.75 -19.67 18.50
C GLU A 179 5.21 -19.28 17.13
N ILE A 180 5.83 -18.29 16.51
CA ILE A 180 5.47 -17.76 15.21
C ILE A 180 6.70 -17.95 14.34
N ARG A 181 6.62 -18.92 13.42
CA ARG A 181 7.67 -19.14 12.42
C ARG A 181 7.40 -18.22 11.24
N LEU A 182 8.39 -17.41 10.88
CA LEU A 182 8.33 -16.51 9.74
C LEU A 182 9.09 -17.18 8.58
N THR A 183 8.38 -17.47 7.50
CA THR A 183 8.95 -18.09 6.30
C THR A 183 9.01 -17.06 5.17
N SER A 184 10.09 -17.07 4.40
CA SER A 184 10.28 -16.18 3.24
C SER A 184 10.84 -16.99 2.07
N PRO A 185 10.37 -16.79 0.83
CA PRO A 185 10.99 -17.42 -0.34
C PRO A 185 12.45 -17.01 -0.58
N ARG A 186 12.92 -15.90 0.03
CA ARG A 186 14.23 -15.30 -0.22
C ARG A 186 15.19 -15.33 0.98
N ASN A 187 14.73 -15.71 2.17
CA ASN A 187 15.53 -15.66 3.40
C ASN A 187 15.35 -16.94 4.22
N ALA A 188 16.27 -17.21 5.15
CA ALA A 188 16.08 -18.29 6.10
C ALA A 188 14.91 -17.99 7.05
N ASP A 189 14.38 -19.05 7.65
CA ASP A 189 13.29 -18.91 8.61
C ASP A 189 13.72 -18.10 9.82
N ARG A 190 12.74 -17.38 10.37
CA ARG A 190 12.89 -16.64 11.62
C ARG A 190 11.83 -17.06 12.61
N PHE A 191 12.10 -16.83 13.88
CA PHE A 191 11.24 -17.24 14.97
C PHE A 191 10.96 -16.06 15.88
N VAL A 192 9.70 -15.96 16.25
CA VAL A 192 9.16 -14.96 17.17
C VAL A 192 8.24 -15.66 18.16
N TYR A 193 8.19 -15.16 19.38
CA TYR A 193 7.49 -15.78 20.51
C TYR A 193 6.56 -14.77 21.15
N LEU A 194 5.28 -15.12 21.24
CA LEU A 194 4.32 -14.35 22.02
C LEU A 194 4.35 -14.85 23.47
N VAL A 195 4.64 -13.95 24.39
CA VAL A 195 4.86 -14.26 25.81
C VAL A 195 3.94 -13.40 26.67
N ARG A 196 3.27 -14.03 27.63
CA ARG A 196 2.39 -13.38 28.61
C ARG A 196 3.15 -13.04 29.89
N ASP A 197 2.85 -11.89 30.48
CA ASP A 197 3.33 -11.45 31.80
C ASP A 197 4.87 -11.39 31.90
N ASN A 198 5.56 -11.26 30.77
CA ASN A 198 6.96 -10.89 30.76
C ASN A 198 7.06 -9.37 30.95
N PRO A 199 7.91 -8.84 31.86
CA PRO A 199 8.02 -7.40 32.11
C PRO A 199 8.89 -6.66 31.10
N ASP A 200 9.74 -7.36 30.34
CA ASP A 200 10.71 -6.74 29.44
C ASP A 200 10.02 -6.20 28.18
N ARG A 201 10.42 -5.00 27.75
CA ARG A 201 9.92 -4.35 26.53
C ARG A 201 11.08 -3.82 25.71
N SER A 202 10.95 -3.88 24.38
CA SER A 202 11.92 -3.27 23.49
C SER A 202 11.80 -1.75 23.59
N THR A 203 12.93 -1.06 23.61
CA THR A 203 12.98 0.41 23.58
C THR A 203 13.05 0.97 22.17
N ALA A 204 13.11 0.12 21.14
CA ALA A 204 13.22 0.59 19.76
C ALA A 204 11.87 1.17 19.29
N ARG A 205 11.96 2.30 18.59
CA ARG A 205 10.85 2.97 17.92
C ARG A 205 11.33 3.42 16.55
N TYR A 206 10.69 2.93 15.50
CA TYR A 206 11.08 3.18 14.11
C TYR A 206 10.42 4.41 13.51
N VAL A 207 9.27 4.83 14.04
CA VAL A 207 8.49 5.98 13.56
C VAL A 207 8.09 6.84 14.74
N ASP A 208 8.18 8.15 14.58
CA ASP A 208 7.84 9.15 15.58
C ASP A 208 7.11 10.29 14.85
N ILE A 209 5.85 10.54 15.16
CA ILE A 209 5.05 11.59 14.51
C ILE A 209 4.48 12.56 15.53
N ASP A 210 4.61 13.84 15.21
CA ASP A 210 3.99 14.94 15.92
C ASP A 210 3.00 15.62 14.97
N LEU A 211 1.70 15.38 15.20
CA LEU A 211 0.65 15.95 14.36
C LEU A 211 0.51 17.46 14.51
N ASP A 212 0.85 18.02 15.67
CA ASP A 212 0.73 19.45 15.94
C ASP A 212 1.88 20.23 15.32
N ALA A 213 3.09 19.70 15.40
CA ALA A 213 4.26 20.24 14.71
C ALA A 213 4.21 19.96 13.20
N GLY A 214 3.49 18.91 12.78
CA GLY A 214 3.42 18.51 11.37
C GLY A 214 4.69 17.80 10.91
N THR A 215 5.29 16.98 11.78
CA THR A 215 6.58 16.35 11.52
C THR A 215 6.50 14.85 11.76
N LEU A 216 7.07 14.07 10.86
CA LEU A 216 7.33 12.65 11.02
C LEU A 216 8.82 12.40 10.91
N ARG A 217 9.34 11.59 11.83
CA ARG A 217 10.74 11.19 11.87
C ARG A 217 10.82 9.68 12.00
N THR A 218 11.55 9.06 11.08
CA THR A 218 11.90 7.64 11.16
C THR A 218 13.39 7.49 11.39
N THR A 219 13.91 6.27 11.43
CA THR A 219 15.38 6.05 11.53
C THR A 219 16.13 6.53 10.28
N VAL A 220 15.45 6.68 9.14
CA VAL A 220 16.05 6.87 7.80
C VAL A 220 15.43 7.98 6.97
N MET A 221 14.30 8.57 7.38
CA MET A 221 13.72 9.74 6.72
C MET A 221 13.09 10.71 7.71
N THR A 222 12.92 11.96 7.29
CA THR A 222 12.00 12.91 7.91
C THR A 222 11.01 13.43 6.87
N LEU A 223 9.79 13.72 7.32
CA LEU A 223 8.72 14.25 6.50
C LEU A 223 8.04 15.38 7.27
N ASP A 224 8.00 16.56 6.67
CA ASP A 224 7.27 17.70 7.19
C ASP A 224 6.00 17.91 6.37
N PHE A 225 4.88 18.14 7.03
CA PHE A 225 3.57 18.31 6.43
C PHE A 225 2.77 19.40 7.15
N ASN A 226 1.72 19.90 6.51
CA ASN A 226 0.82 20.84 7.14
C ASN A 226 -0.03 20.13 8.22
N PRO A 227 0.03 20.53 9.51
CA PRO A 227 -0.79 19.94 10.59
C PRO A 227 -2.30 19.92 10.31
N LYS A 228 -2.78 20.82 9.45
CA LYS A 228 -4.19 20.96 9.07
C LYS A 228 -4.53 20.27 7.74
N ASN A 229 -3.56 19.66 7.08
CA ASN A 229 -3.76 18.90 5.85
C ASN A 229 -2.58 17.96 5.59
N LEU A 230 -2.69 16.69 5.96
CA LEU A 230 -1.60 15.71 5.79
C LEU A 230 -1.25 15.46 4.31
N ALA A 231 -2.17 15.73 3.38
CA ALA A 231 -1.91 15.66 1.95
C ALA A 231 -0.99 16.79 1.44
N ASN A 232 -0.76 17.84 2.23
CA ASN A 232 0.17 18.91 1.91
C ASN A 232 1.51 18.62 2.59
N ILE A 233 2.32 17.81 1.92
CA ILE A 233 3.70 17.49 2.30
C ILE A 233 4.59 18.64 1.88
N GLN A 234 5.35 19.17 2.82
CA GLN A 234 6.24 20.32 2.63
C GLN A 234 7.64 19.85 2.24
N GLN A 235 8.18 18.87 2.95
CA GLN A 235 9.53 18.34 2.72
C GLN A 235 9.60 16.85 3.02
N VAL A 236 10.44 16.13 2.29
CA VAL A 236 10.85 14.76 2.59
C VAL A 236 12.37 14.69 2.42
N THR A 237 13.08 14.40 3.51
CA THR A 237 14.53 14.30 3.50
C THR A 237 14.98 12.91 3.95
N ALA A 238 15.99 12.36 3.28
CA ALA A 238 16.65 11.15 3.75
C ALA A 238 17.50 11.49 4.97
N ARG A 239 17.61 10.58 5.94
CA ARG A 239 18.52 10.70 7.10
C ARG A 239 19.78 9.86 6.95
N VAL A 240 19.85 9.04 5.90
CA VAL A 240 20.96 8.13 5.63
C VAL A 240 21.26 8.13 4.14
N GLY A 241 22.50 7.84 3.78
CA GLY A 241 22.94 7.76 2.39
C GLY A 241 23.42 9.10 1.82
N GLU A 242 23.65 9.12 0.51
CA GLU A 242 24.25 10.25 -0.20
C GLU A 242 23.39 11.53 -0.15
N HIS A 243 22.07 11.37 -0.12
CA HIS A 243 21.09 12.46 -0.02
C HIS A 243 20.68 12.78 1.41
N ALA A 244 21.52 12.44 2.40
CA ALA A 244 21.22 12.75 3.78
C ALA A 244 21.00 14.27 3.95
N ASP A 245 19.87 14.62 4.56
CA ASP A 245 19.39 15.97 4.82
C ASP A 245 19.03 16.78 3.54
N GLU A 246 19.04 16.18 2.34
CA GLU A 246 18.55 16.80 1.10
C GLU A 246 17.05 16.55 0.89
N ASN A 247 16.33 17.57 0.42
CA ASN A 247 14.90 17.46 0.14
C ASN A 247 14.66 16.90 -1.27
N VAL A 248 14.13 15.68 -1.33
CA VAL A 248 13.89 14.97 -2.59
C VAL A 248 12.48 15.17 -3.16
N PHE A 249 11.65 15.91 -2.43
CA PHE A 249 10.22 16.01 -2.67
C PHE A 249 9.80 17.48 -2.83
N ASP A 250 9.02 17.79 -3.86
CA ASP A 250 8.47 19.13 -4.05
C ASP A 250 7.02 19.20 -3.55
N THR A 251 6.12 18.41 -4.13
CA THR A 251 4.69 18.50 -3.78
C THR A 251 3.90 17.25 -4.16
N LEU A 252 2.91 16.90 -3.32
CA LEU A 252 1.82 15.97 -3.67
C LEU A 252 0.64 16.82 -4.10
N HIS A 253 0.20 16.68 -5.34
CA HIS A 253 -0.87 17.48 -5.89
C HIS A 253 -1.98 16.60 -6.47
N LEU A 254 -3.13 16.60 -5.79
CA LEU A 254 -4.40 16.14 -6.38
C LEU A 254 -5.21 17.34 -6.85
N ASN A 255 -5.67 17.29 -8.09
CA ASN A 255 -6.64 18.21 -8.67
C ASN A 255 -7.79 17.45 -9.31
N LEU A 256 -9.01 17.86 -8.98
CA LEU A 256 -10.26 17.38 -9.57
C LEU A 256 -10.96 18.54 -10.27
N SER A 257 -10.90 18.54 -11.60
CA SER A 257 -11.67 19.44 -12.46
C SER A 257 -13.01 18.79 -12.80
N THR A 258 -14.14 19.46 -12.55
CA THR A 258 -15.47 18.93 -12.92
C THR A 258 -16.43 20.04 -13.31
N GLY A 259 -17.39 19.76 -14.18
CA GLY A 259 -18.54 20.64 -14.40
C GLY A 259 -19.48 20.67 -13.19
N ILE A 260 -20.09 21.83 -12.90
CA ILE A 260 -21.17 21.97 -11.92
C ILE A 260 -22.44 22.45 -12.64
N LEU A 261 -23.54 21.70 -12.49
CA LEU A 261 -24.86 21.93 -13.10
C LEU A 261 -24.91 21.84 -14.64
N ASN A 262 -23.91 22.36 -15.38
CA ASN A 262 -23.73 22.18 -16.83
C ASN A 262 -22.23 22.08 -17.20
N ARG A 263 -21.90 21.73 -18.46
CA ARG A 263 -20.51 21.52 -18.94
C ARG A 263 -19.68 22.81 -19.02
N ASN A 264 -20.31 23.98 -19.04
CA ASN A 264 -19.65 25.25 -19.33
C ASN A 264 -19.08 25.94 -18.09
N LEU A 265 -19.51 25.53 -16.88
CA LEU A 265 -18.96 26.02 -15.62
C LEU A 265 -18.15 24.90 -14.96
N ARG A 266 -16.85 24.85 -15.28
CA ARG A 266 -15.91 23.92 -14.65
C ARG A 266 -15.31 24.52 -13.38
N VAL A 267 -15.13 23.67 -12.38
CA VAL A 267 -14.47 24.02 -11.13
C VAL A 267 -13.28 23.12 -10.90
N ASN A 268 -12.20 23.69 -10.38
CA ASN A 268 -11.00 22.97 -10.00
C ASN A 268 -10.96 22.86 -8.48
N LEU A 269 -10.89 21.62 -8.00
CA LEU A 269 -10.79 21.30 -6.59
C LEU A 269 -9.41 20.69 -6.34
N ASP A 270 -8.51 21.46 -5.72
CA ASP A 270 -7.13 21.04 -5.48
C ASP A 270 -6.82 20.81 -3.99
N THR A 271 -5.73 20.10 -3.72
CA THR A 271 -5.22 19.79 -2.36
C THR A 271 -4.68 20.99 -1.58
N ARG A 272 -4.39 22.12 -2.23
CA ARG A 272 -3.92 23.33 -1.54
C ARG A 272 -5.08 24.14 -0.97
N LYS A 273 -6.21 24.16 -1.66
CA LYS A 273 -7.34 25.06 -1.36
C LYS A 273 -8.60 24.30 -0.93
N ASN A 274 -8.93 23.22 -1.65
CA ASN A 274 -10.25 22.60 -1.61
C ASN A 274 -10.27 21.27 -0.88
N ILE A 275 -9.30 20.40 -1.11
CA ILE A 275 -9.26 19.04 -0.57
C ILE A 275 -8.36 19.04 0.67
N ARG A 276 -8.95 18.71 1.83
CA ARG A 276 -8.24 18.67 3.11
C ARG A 276 -8.32 17.28 3.73
N ALA A 277 -7.17 16.64 3.94
CA ALA A 277 -7.01 15.43 4.74
C ALA A 277 -6.65 15.85 6.17
N LEU A 278 -7.66 16.09 7.00
CA LEU A 278 -7.47 16.58 8.37
C LEU A 278 -7.03 15.43 9.29
N PRO A 279 -5.85 15.51 9.94
CA PRO A 279 -5.49 14.60 11.03
C PRO A 279 -6.45 14.78 12.20
N LEU A 280 -7.11 13.70 12.61
CA LEU A 280 -7.97 13.70 13.80
C LEU A 280 -7.21 13.22 15.03
N GLY A 281 -6.29 12.27 14.84
CA GLY A 281 -5.46 11.71 15.89
C GLY A 281 -4.53 10.64 15.33
N VAL A 282 -3.61 10.16 16.17
CA VAL A 282 -2.66 9.12 15.82
C VAL A 282 -2.56 8.06 16.92
N LYS A 283 -2.55 6.79 16.53
CA LYS A 283 -2.07 5.69 17.37
C LYS A 283 -0.56 5.54 17.10
N GLN A 284 0.25 6.00 18.04
CA GLN A 284 1.70 5.95 17.95
C GLN A 284 2.22 4.61 18.51
N GLY A 285 2.83 3.79 17.66
CA GLY A 285 3.50 2.56 18.05
C GLY A 285 5.00 2.56 17.75
N PRO A 286 5.74 1.53 18.21
CA PRO A 286 7.15 1.35 17.90
C PRO A 286 7.43 0.93 16.45
N VAL A 287 6.48 0.31 15.74
CA VAL A 287 6.69 -0.22 14.39
C VAL A 287 6.13 0.73 13.33
N ARG A 288 4.91 1.23 13.55
CA ARG A 288 4.22 2.17 12.67
C ARG A 288 3.43 3.19 13.46
N ALA A 289 3.15 4.33 12.82
CA ALA A 289 2.16 5.30 13.30
C ALA A 289 0.91 5.21 12.42
N SER A 290 -0.25 5.02 13.05
CA SER A 290 -1.54 4.90 12.35
C SER A 290 -2.33 6.18 12.55
N VAL A 291 -2.44 7.00 11.50
CA VAL A 291 -3.07 8.33 11.55
C VAL A 291 -4.51 8.22 11.06
N LEU A 292 -5.48 8.59 11.91
CA LEU A 292 -6.88 8.71 11.52
C LEU A 292 -7.11 10.08 10.86
N LEU A 293 -7.64 10.06 9.64
CA LEU A 293 -7.85 11.23 8.80
C LEU A 293 -9.34 11.43 8.50
N ARG A 294 -9.71 12.70 8.31
CA ARG A 294 -10.99 13.09 7.73
C ARG A 294 -10.77 13.90 6.46
N ALA A 295 -11.08 13.28 5.32
CA ALA A 295 -11.12 13.93 4.03
C ALA A 295 -12.37 14.81 3.91
N ARG A 296 -12.19 16.10 3.62
CA ARG A 296 -13.27 17.05 3.32
C ARG A 296 -12.97 17.82 2.04
N ILE A 297 -14.01 18.06 1.26
CA ILE A 297 -13.96 18.93 0.08
C ILE A 297 -14.59 20.28 0.46
N TRP A 298 -13.89 21.35 0.14
CA TRP A 298 -14.31 22.73 0.32
C TRP A 298 -14.59 23.35 -1.04
N TYR A 299 -15.72 24.04 -1.15
CA TYR A 299 -16.16 24.71 -2.36
C TYR A 299 -16.59 26.14 -2.02
N PHE A 300 -16.06 27.14 -2.73
CA PHE A 300 -16.22 28.57 -2.41
C PHE A 300 -16.00 28.92 -0.92
N GLY A 301 -14.99 28.30 -0.29
CA GLY A 301 -14.68 28.53 1.12
C GLY A 301 -15.63 27.89 2.13
N LEU A 302 -16.61 27.10 1.68
CA LEU A 302 -17.55 26.35 2.52
C LEU A 302 -17.29 24.84 2.42
N PRO A 303 -17.35 24.08 3.51
CA PRO A 303 -17.25 22.62 3.44
C PRO A 303 -18.51 22.03 2.78
N THR A 304 -18.33 21.09 1.86
CA THR A 304 -19.45 20.32 1.29
C THR A 304 -19.95 19.28 2.29
N LEU A 305 -21.01 18.54 1.91
CA LEU A 305 -21.46 17.38 2.70
C LEU A 305 -20.52 16.18 2.56
N PHE A 306 -19.52 16.23 1.68
CA PHE A 306 -18.51 15.19 1.58
C PHE A 306 -17.62 15.21 2.82
N SER A 307 -17.69 14.14 3.59
CA SER A 307 -16.86 13.90 4.76
C SER A 307 -16.61 12.40 4.86
N HIS A 308 -15.39 11.98 4.55
CA HIS A 308 -14.98 10.58 4.58
C HIS A 308 -13.85 10.39 5.58
N HIS A 309 -13.94 9.35 6.40
CA HIS A 309 -12.87 8.97 7.33
C HIS A 309 -12.07 7.85 6.70
N LEU A 310 -10.75 7.92 6.85
CA LEU A 310 -9.80 6.91 6.41
C LEU A 310 -8.62 6.93 7.38
N HIS A 311 -7.72 5.96 7.29
CA HIS A 311 -6.45 6.00 8.01
C HIS A 311 -5.27 5.74 7.08
N VAL A 312 -4.09 6.13 7.53
CA VAL A 312 -2.82 5.83 6.86
C VAL A 312 -1.87 5.24 7.89
N HIS A 313 -1.21 4.15 7.52
CA HIS A 313 -0.12 3.56 8.27
C HIS A 313 1.20 4.10 7.75
N LEU A 314 1.96 4.76 8.62
CA LEU A 314 3.28 5.31 8.32
C LEU A 314 4.34 4.42 8.96
N TYR A 315 5.21 3.86 8.13
CA TYR A 315 6.32 2.98 8.49
C TYR A 315 7.66 3.70 8.35
N GLU A 316 8.72 3.02 8.76
CA GLU A 316 10.09 3.56 8.72
C GLU A 316 10.54 4.03 7.33
N GLN A 317 10.20 3.28 6.27
CA GLN A 317 10.47 3.60 4.86
C GLN A 317 9.24 3.31 4.00
N GLY A 318 8.06 3.66 4.48
CA GLY A 318 6.89 3.50 3.64
C GLY A 318 5.61 4.04 4.25
N ALA A 319 4.57 4.06 3.44
CA ALA A 319 3.22 4.37 3.84
C ALA A 319 2.29 3.36 3.19
N VAL A 320 1.28 2.91 3.94
CA VAL A 320 0.19 2.09 3.40
C VAL A 320 -1.11 2.83 3.68
N ILE A 321 -1.93 2.96 2.64
CA ILE A 321 -3.28 3.51 2.71
C ILE A 321 -4.23 2.35 2.45
N PRO A 322 -4.82 1.75 3.49
CA PRO A 322 -5.88 0.76 3.31
C PRO A 322 -7.13 1.48 2.82
N VAL A 323 -7.43 1.38 1.53
CA VAL A 323 -8.66 1.92 0.96
C VAL A 323 -9.76 0.92 1.26
N GLN A 324 -10.60 1.28 2.21
CA GLN A 324 -11.60 0.38 2.75
C GLN A 324 -12.91 0.42 1.94
N LEU A 325 -13.36 -0.76 1.54
CA LEU A 325 -14.71 -1.00 1.05
C LEU A 325 -15.60 -1.40 2.24
N ALA A 326 -16.24 -0.38 2.82
CA ALA A 326 -17.22 -0.54 3.90
C ALA A 326 -18.59 -0.04 3.46
N VAL A 327 -19.66 -0.58 4.04
CA VAL A 327 -21.04 -0.17 3.73
C VAL A 327 -21.23 1.33 3.96
N SER A 328 -20.60 1.88 5.01
CA SER A 328 -20.66 3.30 5.36
C SER A 328 -20.03 4.22 4.31
N SER A 329 -19.08 3.74 3.49
CA SER A 329 -18.39 4.57 2.49
C SER A 329 -19.22 4.79 1.21
N LEU A 330 -20.14 3.87 0.88
CA LEU A 330 -20.97 3.93 -0.33
C LEU A 330 -21.79 5.22 -0.44
N GLY A 331 -22.33 5.71 0.69
CA GLY A 331 -23.09 6.96 0.72
C GLY A 331 -22.24 8.19 0.35
N ALA A 332 -21.01 8.25 0.86
CA ALA A 332 -20.08 9.34 0.56
C ALA A 332 -19.61 9.31 -0.90
N VAL A 333 -19.34 8.12 -1.44
CA VAL A 333 -18.96 7.91 -2.85
C VAL A 333 -20.11 8.29 -3.78
N LYS A 334 -21.34 7.82 -3.51
CA LYS A 334 -22.53 8.19 -4.29
C LYS A 334 -22.78 9.69 -4.28
N TYR A 335 -22.62 10.33 -3.12
CA TYR A 335 -22.70 11.79 -3.01
C TYR A 335 -21.63 12.47 -3.85
N LEU A 336 -20.36 12.08 -3.72
CA LEU A 336 -19.25 12.66 -4.49
C LEU A 336 -19.53 12.56 -5.99
N LEU A 337 -19.82 11.37 -6.50
CA LEU A 337 -20.08 11.12 -7.91
C LEU A 337 -21.30 11.90 -8.43
N SER A 338 -22.34 12.08 -7.60
CA SER A 338 -23.52 12.87 -7.99
C SER A 338 -23.18 14.33 -8.33
N LEU A 339 -22.11 14.87 -7.74
CA LEU A 339 -21.61 16.23 -7.99
C LEU A 339 -20.75 16.34 -9.26
N LEU A 340 -20.23 15.22 -9.76
CA LEU A 340 -19.28 15.23 -10.88
C LEU A 340 -19.99 15.21 -12.23
N ARG A 341 -19.51 16.00 -13.19
CA ARG A 341 -19.94 16.03 -14.59
C ARG A 341 -18.69 16.15 -15.45
N GLU A 342 -18.40 15.11 -16.23
CA GLU A 342 -17.17 14.99 -17.03
C GLU A 342 -15.92 15.39 -16.22
N PRO A 343 -15.67 14.70 -15.09
CA PRO A 343 -14.54 14.98 -14.25
C PRO A 343 -13.25 14.62 -14.95
N GLU A 344 -12.23 15.40 -14.64
CA GLU A 344 -10.82 15.12 -14.91
C GLU A 344 -10.10 15.19 -13.57
N ALA A 345 -9.49 14.09 -13.16
CA ALA A 345 -8.69 14.01 -11.95
C ALA A 345 -7.23 13.79 -12.31
N THR A 346 -6.34 14.52 -11.64
CA THR A 346 -4.89 14.33 -11.74
C THR A 346 -4.33 14.21 -10.34
N LEU A 347 -3.59 13.13 -10.08
CA LEU A 347 -2.83 12.94 -8.86
C LEU A 347 -1.37 12.85 -9.26
N THR A 348 -0.56 13.82 -8.83
CA THR A 348 0.86 13.88 -9.18
C THR A 348 1.74 14.09 -7.97
N VAL A 349 2.95 13.56 -8.05
CA VAL A 349 4.07 13.87 -7.17
C VAL A 349 5.12 14.54 -8.04
N ASP A 350 5.51 15.75 -7.66
CA ASP A 350 6.67 16.41 -8.23
C ASP A 350 7.86 16.15 -7.29
N LEU A 351 8.97 15.71 -7.86
CA LEU A 351 10.21 15.45 -7.13
C LEU A 351 11.23 16.55 -7.36
N HIS A 352 12.21 16.63 -6.47
CA HIS A 352 13.28 17.62 -6.51
C HIS A 352 14.63 16.95 -6.28
N GLN A 353 15.71 17.46 -6.88
CA GLN A 353 17.08 16.95 -6.68
C GLN A 353 17.28 15.46 -7.02
N VAL A 354 16.54 14.94 -8.00
CA VAL A 354 16.63 13.53 -8.44
C VAL A 354 17.23 13.37 -9.84
N GLN A 355 18.06 14.31 -10.29
CA GLN A 355 18.74 14.23 -11.58
C GLN A 355 19.55 12.93 -11.73
N GLY A 356 19.36 12.24 -12.84
CA GLY A 356 19.95 10.94 -13.16
C GLY A 356 19.15 9.75 -12.62
N ALA A 357 18.05 9.97 -11.90
CA ALA A 357 17.17 8.90 -11.46
C ALA A 357 16.56 8.16 -12.66
N ARG A 358 16.19 6.91 -12.43
CA ARG A 358 15.60 6.02 -13.44
C ARG A 358 14.16 5.70 -13.08
N THR A 359 13.26 5.77 -14.04
CA THR A 359 11.83 5.55 -13.80
C THR A 359 11.21 4.56 -14.79
N THR A 360 10.25 3.78 -14.31
CA THR A 360 9.45 2.87 -15.12
C THR A 360 8.21 2.41 -14.34
N PHE A 361 7.30 1.71 -15.01
CA PHE A 361 6.15 1.08 -14.40
C PHE A 361 5.81 -0.23 -15.10
N ASP A 362 5.02 -1.06 -14.44
CA ASP A 362 4.72 -2.43 -14.84
C ASP A 362 4.25 -2.55 -16.29
N SER A 363 3.27 -1.73 -16.67
CA SER A 363 2.70 -1.72 -18.02
C SER A 363 3.66 -1.23 -19.11
N ALA A 364 4.83 -0.67 -18.78
CA ALA A 364 5.88 -0.33 -19.76
C ALA A 364 7.15 -1.19 -19.60
N TRP A 365 7.19 -2.12 -18.64
CA TRP A 365 8.39 -2.88 -18.27
C TRP A 365 8.61 -4.16 -19.09
N HIS A 366 8.15 -4.17 -20.34
CA HIS A 366 8.29 -5.32 -21.24
C HIS A 366 9.70 -5.36 -21.85
N GLU A 367 10.21 -4.19 -22.23
CA GLU A 367 11.50 -4.04 -22.91
C GLU A 367 12.66 -3.79 -21.93
N ARG A 368 12.39 -3.77 -20.62
CA ARG A 368 13.35 -3.44 -19.54
C ARG A 368 14.03 -2.07 -19.73
N LEU A 369 13.33 -1.16 -20.41
CA LEU A 369 13.77 0.21 -20.58
C LEU A 369 13.38 1.04 -19.35
N THR A 370 14.15 2.09 -19.08
CA THR A 370 13.88 3.06 -18.03
C THR A 370 14.01 4.46 -18.62
N GLY A 371 13.13 5.38 -18.20
CA GLY A 371 13.31 6.81 -18.41
C GLY A 371 14.42 7.30 -17.51
N VAL A 372 15.14 8.33 -17.93
CA VAL A 372 16.25 8.92 -17.17
C VAL A 372 15.86 10.35 -16.90
N VAL A 373 15.84 10.73 -15.63
CA VAL A 373 15.55 12.11 -15.23
C VAL A 373 16.74 12.98 -15.63
N ASP A 374 16.68 13.58 -16.81
CA ASP A 374 17.71 14.46 -17.34
C ASP A 374 17.21 15.88 -17.68
N GLY A 375 15.90 16.11 -17.55
CA GLY A 375 15.21 17.34 -17.91
C GLY A 375 14.73 17.38 -19.35
N GLU A 376 14.91 16.31 -20.12
CA GLU A 376 14.43 16.16 -21.49
C GLU A 376 13.59 14.88 -21.66
N MET A 377 12.45 14.99 -22.34
CA MET A 377 11.56 13.84 -22.57
C MET A 377 12.03 13.00 -23.77
N SER A 378 12.67 11.86 -23.51
CA SER A 378 12.99 10.86 -24.54
C SER A 378 11.73 10.23 -25.17
N LEU A 379 11.87 9.51 -26.30
CA LEU A 379 10.75 8.79 -26.92
C LEU A 379 10.13 7.74 -25.99
N TYR A 380 10.96 7.07 -25.17
CA TYR A 380 10.48 6.12 -24.17
C TYR A 380 9.65 6.85 -23.10
N GLU A 381 10.14 7.96 -22.58
CA GLU A 381 9.42 8.75 -21.57
C GLU A 381 8.12 9.37 -22.09
N GLN A 382 8.09 9.76 -23.36
CA GLN A 382 6.84 10.19 -24.00
C GLN A 382 5.84 9.03 -24.08
N SER A 383 6.29 7.82 -24.40
CA SER A 383 5.43 6.63 -24.41
C SER A 383 4.83 6.31 -23.06
N LEU A 384 5.49 6.69 -21.96
CA LEU A 384 4.97 6.45 -20.60
C LEU A 384 3.58 7.06 -20.42
N ASN A 385 3.31 8.22 -21.02
CA ASN A 385 2.00 8.90 -20.94
C ASN A 385 0.87 8.20 -21.74
N HIS A 386 1.19 7.22 -22.58
CA HIS A 386 0.21 6.50 -23.39
C HIS A 386 -0.23 5.17 -22.77
N HIS A 387 0.38 4.77 -21.66
CA HIS A 387 0.00 3.54 -20.97
C HIS A 387 -1.21 3.76 -20.07
N ARG A 388 -2.12 2.78 -20.10
CA ARG A 388 -3.31 2.77 -19.28
C ARG A 388 -2.96 2.27 -17.88
N MET A 389 -2.93 3.17 -16.89
CA MET A 389 -2.51 2.87 -15.51
C MET A 389 -1.06 2.34 -15.42
N PRO A 390 -0.43 2.30 -14.23
CA PRO A 390 0.97 1.85 -14.13
C PRO A 390 1.07 0.33 -14.26
N GLY A 391 -0.07 -0.38 -14.31
CA GLY A 391 -0.18 -1.78 -13.94
C GLY A 391 -0.14 -1.92 -12.41
N ASP A 392 0.59 -2.92 -11.93
CA ASP A 392 0.63 -3.25 -10.51
C ASP A 392 1.62 -2.42 -9.69
N TRP A 393 2.58 -1.79 -10.37
CA TRP A 393 3.62 -1.02 -9.68
C TRP A 393 4.22 0.10 -10.55
N LEU A 394 4.75 1.11 -9.86
CA LEU A 394 5.59 2.17 -10.43
C LEU A 394 6.86 2.30 -9.61
N MET A 395 8.00 2.52 -10.28
CA MET A 395 9.29 2.67 -9.64
C MET A 395 9.99 3.94 -10.11
N LEU A 396 10.60 4.66 -9.18
CA LEU A 396 11.71 5.58 -9.43
C LEU A 396 12.92 5.13 -8.59
N ASP A 397 14.05 4.89 -9.23
CA ASP A 397 15.32 4.57 -8.59
C ASP A 397 16.26 5.77 -8.71
N SER A 398 16.68 6.35 -7.59
CA SER A 398 17.62 7.48 -7.61
C SER A 398 19.00 7.13 -8.14
N THR A 399 19.33 5.84 -8.22
CA THR A 399 20.69 5.29 -8.47
C THR A 399 21.71 5.58 -7.36
N ARG A 400 21.27 6.19 -6.26
CA ARG A 400 22.10 6.68 -5.15
C ARG A 400 21.70 6.10 -3.79
N GLY A 401 21.22 4.85 -3.81
CA GLY A 401 20.90 4.10 -2.59
C GLY A 401 19.53 4.39 -1.99
N TRP A 402 18.63 5.01 -2.74
CA TRP A 402 17.20 5.07 -2.43
C TRP A 402 16.36 4.95 -3.69
N SER A 403 15.16 4.41 -3.56
CA SER A 403 14.17 4.30 -4.62
C SER A 403 12.79 4.55 -4.01
N MET A 404 11.84 4.99 -4.83
CA MET A 404 10.43 5.05 -4.52
C MET A 404 9.71 3.95 -5.30
N PHE A 405 8.94 3.13 -4.62
CA PHE A 405 8.22 2.01 -5.21
C PHE A 405 6.75 2.06 -4.79
N PHE A 406 5.88 2.39 -5.73
CA PHE A 406 4.43 2.39 -5.52
C PHE A 406 3.87 1.04 -5.95
N VAL A 407 3.05 0.43 -5.08
CA VAL A 407 2.30 -0.80 -5.34
C VAL A 407 0.82 -0.47 -5.36
N ASN A 408 0.16 -0.88 -6.42
CA ASN A 408 -1.27 -0.73 -6.65
C ASN A 408 -1.97 -2.09 -6.48
N ARG A 409 -2.78 -2.26 -5.43
CA ARG A 409 -3.65 -3.45 -5.28
C ARG A 409 -5.13 -3.18 -5.55
N ILE A 410 -5.45 -2.11 -6.27
CA ILE A 410 -6.83 -1.90 -6.74
C ILE A 410 -7.24 -3.11 -7.59
N PRO A 411 -8.47 -3.66 -7.44
CA PRO A 411 -8.92 -4.85 -8.16
C PRO A 411 -9.31 -4.52 -9.63
N ILE A 412 -8.51 -3.69 -10.30
CA ILE A 412 -8.74 -3.26 -11.68
C ILE A 412 -7.42 -3.48 -12.41
N THR A 413 -7.37 -4.54 -13.21
CA THR A 413 -6.23 -4.89 -14.06
C THR A 413 -6.57 -4.59 -15.51
N GLU A 414 -5.57 -4.23 -16.32
CA GLU A 414 -5.80 -3.97 -17.74
C GLU A 414 -6.36 -5.22 -18.43
N GLY A 415 -7.56 -5.11 -19.00
CA GLY A 415 -8.25 -6.25 -19.64
C GLY A 415 -8.90 -7.25 -18.67
N GLY A 416 -8.89 -6.98 -17.36
CA GLY A 416 -9.59 -7.75 -16.33
C GLY A 416 -11.11 -7.67 -16.40
N LEU A 417 -11.82 -8.40 -15.53
CA LEU A 417 -13.28 -8.41 -15.50
C LEU A 417 -13.82 -7.07 -14.97
N PHE A 418 -13.29 -6.56 -13.86
CA PHE A 418 -13.71 -5.30 -13.26
C PHE A 418 -13.36 -4.09 -14.13
N ASP A 419 -12.35 -4.22 -14.97
CA ASP A 419 -11.97 -3.21 -15.95
C ASP A 419 -13.08 -2.95 -16.98
N ALA A 420 -13.85 -3.98 -17.34
CA ALA A 420 -14.97 -3.84 -18.26
C ALA A 420 -16.06 -2.90 -17.73
N PHE A 421 -16.19 -2.79 -16.40
CA PHE A 421 -17.13 -1.88 -15.75
C PHE A 421 -16.64 -0.42 -15.72
N LEU A 422 -15.39 -0.18 -16.11
CA LEU A 422 -14.81 1.17 -16.20
C LEU A 422 -14.90 1.79 -17.60
N THR A 423 -15.58 1.11 -18.53
CA THR A 423 -15.82 1.63 -19.88
C THR A 423 -16.44 3.03 -19.81
N GLY A 424 -15.88 3.97 -20.58
CA GLY A 424 -16.26 5.39 -20.55
C GLY A 424 -15.38 6.28 -19.68
N SER A 425 -14.45 5.68 -18.93
CA SER A 425 -13.36 6.40 -18.27
C SER A 425 -12.00 6.05 -18.87
N GLU A 426 -11.14 7.05 -19.01
CA GLU A 426 -9.73 6.87 -19.36
C GLU A 426 -8.89 7.04 -18.11
N LEU A 427 -8.04 6.05 -17.82
CA LEU A 427 -7.09 6.09 -16.71
C LEU A 427 -5.69 5.94 -17.30
N SER A 428 -4.86 6.96 -17.22
CA SER A 428 -3.53 6.95 -17.84
C SER A 428 -2.44 7.38 -16.88
N MET A 429 -1.22 6.95 -17.21
CA MET A 429 -0.01 7.42 -16.57
C MET A 429 0.27 8.88 -16.91
N LEU A 430 0.89 9.57 -15.96
CA LEU A 430 1.45 10.90 -16.15
C LEU A 430 2.93 10.85 -15.80
N TYR A 431 3.77 11.14 -16.78
CA TYR A 431 5.21 11.31 -16.65
C TYR A 431 5.64 12.58 -17.36
N LEU A 432 6.36 13.46 -16.67
CA LEU A 432 6.89 14.68 -17.26
C LEU A 432 8.23 15.04 -16.64
N ASP A 433 9.27 15.01 -17.45
CA ASP A 433 10.61 15.48 -17.11
C ASP A 433 10.98 16.67 -18.00
N ASP A 434 10.39 17.82 -17.67
CA ASP A 434 10.63 19.09 -18.38
C ASP A 434 10.65 20.22 -17.34
N PRO A 435 11.82 20.80 -17.03
CA PRO A 435 11.96 21.90 -16.09
C PRO A 435 11.21 23.18 -16.53
N GLY A 436 10.90 23.31 -17.82
CA GLY A 436 10.10 24.40 -18.38
C GLY A 436 8.60 24.27 -18.08
N ALA A 437 8.12 23.06 -17.78
CA ALA A 437 6.71 22.76 -17.52
C ALA A 437 6.27 23.05 -16.06
N SER A 438 6.65 24.24 -15.59
CA SER A 438 6.36 24.70 -14.23
C SER A 438 4.86 24.82 -13.94
N THR A 439 4.48 24.65 -12.67
CA THR A 439 3.11 24.86 -12.20
C THR A 439 3.05 25.84 -11.04
N ASP A 440 1.86 26.38 -10.78
CA ASP A 440 1.63 27.37 -9.71
C ASP A 440 1.67 26.75 -8.29
N TYR A 441 1.76 25.43 -8.21
CA TYR A 441 1.81 24.66 -6.98
C TYR A 441 3.18 24.06 -6.65
N GLN A 442 4.17 24.20 -7.52
CA GLN A 442 5.56 23.85 -7.22
C GLN A 442 6.12 24.76 -6.13
N GLN A 443 6.88 24.18 -5.19
CA GLN A 443 7.67 24.95 -4.23
C GLN A 443 9.02 25.34 -4.85
N PHE A 444 9.63 24.42 -5.61
CA PHE A 444 10.87 24.60 -6.34
C PHE A 444 10.59 24.72 -7.84
N SER A 445 10.86 25.89 -8.42
CA SER A 445 10.69 26.12 -9.85
C SER A 445 11.60 25.18 -10.66
N GLY A 446 11.02 24.47 -11.62
CA GLY A 446 11.74 23.48 -12.44
C GLY A 446 11.92 22.12 -11.75
N ALA A 447 11.15 21.82 -10.71
CA ALA A 447 11.11 20.49 -10.09
C ALA A 447 10.68 19.42 -11.11
N THR A 448 11.51 18.39 -11.29
CA THR A 448 11.28 17.23 -12.14
C THR A 448 11.85 15.96 -11.51
N PRO A 449 11.34 14.77 -11.88
CA PRO A 449 10.18 14.55 -12.75
C PRO A 449 8.87 14.75 -11.98
N ARG A 450 7.80 14.95 -12.73
CA ARG A 450 6.42 14.82 -12.27
C ARG A 450 5.89 13.44 -12.64
N LEU A 451 5.44 12.71 -11.64
CA LEU A 451 4.93 11.34 -11.76
C LEU A 451 3.50 11.26 -11.25
N GLY A 452 2.64 10.46 -11.87
CA GLY A 452 1.30 10.27 -11.33
C GLY A 452 0.32 9.60 -12.28
N PHE A 453 -0.96 9.88 -12.03
CA PHE A 453 -2.09 9.33 -12.79
C PHE A 453 -3.04 10.44 -13.20
N ARG A 454 -3.65 10.25 -14.38
CA ARG A 454 -4.77 11.05 -14.88
C ARG A 454 -5.98 10.15 -15.07
N ALA A 455 -7.14 10.64 -14.66
CA ALA A 455 -8.42 9.99 -14.88
C ALA A 455 -9.36 10.98 -15.59
N ASN A 456 -9.96 10.56 -16.71
CA ASN A 456 -10.93 11.37 -17.46
C ASN A 456 -12.26 10.63 -17.58
N GLY A 457 -13.35 11.38 -17.45
CA GLY A 457 -14.70 10.86 -17.64
C GLY A 457 -15.23 10.08 -16.44
N LEU A 458 -16.39 9.46 -16.63
CA LEU A 458 -17.01 8.61 -15.61
C LEU A 458 -17.33 7.24 -16.22
N PRO A 459 -17.10 6.15 -15.46
CA PRO A 459 -17.43 4.81 -15.90
C PRO A 459 -18.96 4.58 -15.84
N GLU A 460 -19.64 4.71 -16.98
CA GLU A 460 -21.12 4.61 -17.06
C GLU A 460 -21.68 3.31 -16.45
N PRO A 461 -21.12 2.11 -16.72
CA PRO A 461 -21.60 0.88 -16.08
C PRO A 461 -21.49 0.94 -14.56
N ALA A 462 -20.34 1.36 -14.02
CA ALA A 462 -20.15 1.47 -12.58
C ALA A 462 -21.08 2.53 -11.94
N LEU A 463 -21.34 3.65 -12.61
CA LEU A 463 -22.33 4.63 -12.17
C LEU A 463 -23.75 4.05 -12.13
N ALA A 464 -24.13 3.32 -13.17
CA ALA A 464 -25.42 2.66 -13.25
C ALA A 464 -25.58 1.63 -12.12
N LEU A 465 -24.53 0.85 -11.82
CA LEU A 465 -24.53 -0.08 -10.69
C LEU A 465 -24.69 0.62 -9.34
N LEU A 466 -24.00 1.73 -9.11
CA LEU A 466 -24.15 2.53 -7.88
C LEU A 466 -25.54 3.18 -7.76
N ALA A 467 -26.18 3.49 -8.89
CA ALA A 467 -27.54 3.99 -8.93
C ALA A 467 -28.55 2.88 -8.59
N ALA A 468 -28.37 1.69 -9.16
CA ALA A 468 -29.21 0.50 -8.98
C ALA A 468 -28.99 -0.22 -7.64
N ALA A 469 -27.85 0.00 -6.96
CA ALA A 469 -27.54 -0.63 -5.69
C ALA A 469 -28.64 -0.37 -4.63
N PRO A 470 -29.17 -1.42 -3.98
CA PRO A 470 -30.19 -1.28 -2.95
C PRO A 470 -29.73 -0.38 -1.79
N ARG A 471 -30.68 0.33 -1.19
CA ARG A 471 -30.40 1.15 -0.01
C ARG A 471 -30.18 0.24 1.20
N MET A 472 -29.02 0.40 1.83
CA MET A 472 -28.70 -0.31 3.05
C MET A 472 -29.31 0.39 4.27
N PRO A 473 -30.01 -0.35 5.17
CA PRO A 473 -30.49 0.22 6.43
C PRO A 473 -29.30 0.50 7.36
N ARG A 474 -29.48 1.42 8.32
CA ARG A 474 -28.44 1.79 9.30
C ARG A 474 -27.96 0.63 10.18
N SER A 475 -28.73 -0.45 10.25
CA SER A 475 -28.37 -1.66 11.00
C SER A 475 -27.30 -2.50 10.29
N VAL A 476 -27.14 -2.36 8.98
CA VAL A 476 -26.11 -3.05 8.20
C VAL A 476 -24.80 -2.29 8.35
N LYS A 477 -23.85 -2.89 9.06
CA LYS A 477 -22.55 -2.28 9.37
C LYS A 477 -21.40 -2.95 8.65
N THR A 478 -21.49 -4.25 8.43
CA THR A 478 -20.44 -5.08 7.84
C THR A 478 -20.80 -5.57 6.44
N LEU A 479 -19.80 -6.06 5.69
CA LEU A 479 -20.04 -6.73 4.41
C LEU A 479 -20.88 -8.00 4.58
N GLY A 480 -20.70 -8.74 5.68
CA GLY A 480 -21.52 -9.90 6.04
C GLY A 480 -22.98 -9.53 6.26
N ASP A 481 -23.25 -8.46 7.03
CA ASP A 481 -24.60 -7.92 7.20
C ASP A 481 -25.21 -7.52 5.86
N ALA A 482 -24.41 -6.91 4.98
CA ALA A 482 -24.87 -6.46 3.66
C ALA A 482 -25.22 -7.65 2.77
N LEU A 483 -24.38 -8.69 2.74
CA LEU A 483 -24.65 -9.93 2.00
C LEU A 483 -25.97 -10.59 2.44
N LEU A 484 -26.17 -10.73 3.76
CA LEU A 484 -27.39 -11.32 4.31
C LEU A 484 -28.62 -10.45 4.05
N HIS A 485 -28.49 -9.13 4.20
CA HIS A 485 -29.58 -8.20 3.90
C HIS A 485 -29.96 -8.21 2.41
N LEU A 486 -28.97 -8.23 1.52
CA LEU A 486 -29.21 -8.33 0.08
C LEU A 486 -29.86 -9.67 -0.28
N GLN A 487 -29.45 -10.76 0.35
CA GLN A 487 -30.04 -12.08 0.13
C GLN A 487 -31.55 -12.09 0.46
N ASP A 488 -31.95 -11.45 1.54
CA ASP A 488 -33.36 -11.33 1.94
C ASP A 488 -34.14 -10.39 1.00
N THR A 489 -33.52 -9.28 0.59
CA THR A 489 -34.19 -8.23 -0.21
C THR A 489 -34.26 -8.60 -1.69
N ALA A 490 -33.30 -9.37 -2.19
CA ALA A 490 -33.25 -9.84 -3.58
C ALA A 490 -34.46 -10.71 -3.95
N GLN A 491 -35.04 -11.43 -2.98
CA GLN A 491 -36.28 -12.20 -3.18
C GLN A 491 -37.50 -11.34 -3.58
N GLN A 492 -37.37 -10.02 -3.49
CA GLN A 492 -38.42 -9.04 -3.83
C GLN A 492 -38.15 -8.30 -5.14
N GLY A 493 -37.19 -8.76 -5.96
CA GLY A 493 -36.81 -8.11 -7.24
C GLY A 493 -35.97 -6.85 -7.08
N ALA A 494 -35.40 -6.61 -5.89
CA ALA A 494 -34.64 -5.39 -5.61
C ALA A 494 -33.28 -5.32 -6.35
N LEU A 495 -32.83 -6.42 -6.95
CA LEU A 495 -31.58 -6.50 -7.71
C LEU A 495 -31.79 -6.57 -9.22
N ASP A 496 -33.03 -6.55 -9.72
CA ASP A 496 -33.33 -6.76 -11.16
C ASP A 496 -32.59 -5.76 -12.06
N ASP A 497 -32.56 -4.47 -11.68
CA ASP A 497 -31.82 -3.44 -12.41
C ASP A 497 -30.30 -3.65 -12.33
N TYR A 498 -29.81 -4.10 -11.18
CA TYR A 498 -28.40 -4.41 -10.97
C TYR A 498 -27.96 -5.58 -11.85
N ASP A 499 -28.75 -6.66 -11.85
CA ASP A 499 -28.56 -7.88 -12.64
C ASP A 499 -28.56 -7.59 -14.14
N ARG A 500 -29.50 -6.74 -14.59
CA ARG A 500 -29.56 -6.28 -15.99
C ARG A 500 -28.27 -5.56 -16.39
N ILE A 501 -27.80 -4.60 -15.59
CA ILE A 501 -26.59 -3.83 -15.91
C ILE A 501 -25.34 -4.74 -15.94
N VAL A 502 -25.19 -5.63 -14.96
CA VAL A 502 -24.08 -6.59 -14.96
C VAL A 502 -24.15 -7.51 -16.17
N SER A 503 -25.33 -8.06 -16.47
CA SER A 503 -25.54 -8.95 -17.63
C SER A 503 -25.26 -8.26 -18.96
N GLU A 504 -25.59 -6.98 -19.12
CA GLU A 504 -25.24 -6.20 -20.33
C GLU A 504 -23.72 -6.13 -20.55
N VAL A 505 -22.95 -5.91 -19.50
CA VAL A 505 -21.47 -5.90 -19.56
C VAL A 505 -20.93 -7.31 -19.86
N LEU A 506 -21.44 -8.33 -19.16
CA LEU A 506 -21.02 -9.72 -19.35
C LEU A 506 -21.33 -10.23 -20.76
N ALA A 507 -22.53 -9.98 -21.28
CA ALA A 507 -22.91 -10.33 -22.64
C ALA A 507 -21.98 -9.67 -23.68
N GLY A 508 -21.57 -8.42 -23.45
CA GLY A 508 -20.58 -7.73 -24.28
C GLY A 508 -19.20 -8.40 -24.25
N LEU A 509 -18.75 -8.89 -23.09
CA LEU A 509 -17.51 -9.65 -22.95
C LEU A 509 -17.58 -11.00 -23.67
N VAL A 510 -18.66 -11.76 -23.46
CA VAL A 510 -18.90 -13.06 -24.11
C VAL A 510 -18.97 -12.91 -25.63
N ALA A 511 -19.64 -11.86 -26.13
CA ALA A 511 -19.70 -11.57 -27.57
C ALA A 511 -18.33 -11.27 -28.20
N ARG A 512 -17.38 -10.76 -27.41
CA ARG A 512 -15.97 -10.57 -27.82
C ARG A 512 -15.11 -11.83 -27.66
N GLY A 513 -15.69 -12.95 -27.23
CA GLY A 513 -14.98 -14.20 -26.98
C GLY A 513 -14.26 -14.24 -25.62
N GLN A 514 -14.52 -13.30 -24.72
CA GLN A 514 -13.96 -13.28 -23.37
C GLN A 514 -14.91 -14.00 -22.40
N TYR A 515 -14.36 -14.79 -21.47
CA TYR A 515 -15.12 -15.47 -20.42
C TYR A 515 -16.33 -16.29 -20.91
N THR A 516 -16.17 -17.02 -22.01
CA THR A 516 -17.26 -17.76 -22.70
C THR A 516 -17.83 -18.97 -21.95
N THR A 517 -17.38 -19.22 -20.72
CA THR A 517 -17.91 -20.25 -19.82
C THR A 517 -18.04 -19.68 -18.41
N VAL A 518 -18.98 -20.20 -17.63
CA VAL A 518 -19.15 -19.81 -16.21
C VAL A 518 -17.87 -20.03 -15.41
N ALA A 519 -17.12 -21.10 -15.71
CA ALA A 519 -15.83 -21.36 -15.07
C ALA A 519 -14.81 -20.25 -15.36
N ALA A 520 -14.64 -19.86 -16.63
CA ALA A 520 -13.72 -18.78 -17.02
C ALA A 520 -14.12 -17.43 -16.42
N LEU A 521 -15.43 -17.12 -16.36
CA LEU A 521 -15.94 -15.91 -15.68
C LEU A 521 -15.65 -15.95 -14.17
N THR A 522 -15.87 -17.10 -13.54
CA THR A 522 -15.62 -17.29 -12.11
C THR A 522 -14.13 -17.12 -11.78
N ASP A 523 -13.25 -17.67 -12.61
CA ASP A 523 -11.81 -17.51 -12.45
C ASP A 523 -11.38 -16.04 -12.60
N ALA A 524 -11.95 -15.33 -13.58
CA ALA A 524 -11.68 -13.90 -13.78
C ALA A 524 -12.15 -13.04 -12.59
N TYR A 525 -13.35 -13.31 -12.07
CA TYR A 525 -13.86 -12.62 -10.89
C TYR A 525 -12.98 -12.88 -9.66
N LEU A 526 -12.61 -14.14 -9.41
CA LEU A 526 -11.75 -14.49 -8.28
C LEU A 526 -10.34 -13.91 -8.42
N HIS A 527 -9.82 -13.82 -9.65
CA HIS A 527 -8.56 -13.14 -9.93
C HIS A 527 -8.61 -11.66 -9.50
N ASP A 528 -9.60 -10.90 -9.97
CA ASP A 528 -9.72 -9.48 -9.59
C ASP A 528 -9.98 -9.32 -8.08
N MET A 529 -10.80 -10.20 -7.49
CA MET A 529 -11.12 -10.17 -6.06
C MET A 529 -9.95 -10.54 -5.13
N SER A 530 -9.02 -11.38 -5.58
CA SER A 530 -7.82 -11.76 -4.79
C SER A 530 -6.91 -10.56 -4.47
N ARG A 531 -7.13 -9.43 -5.14
CA ARG A 531 -6.42 -8.18 -4.87
C ARG A 531 -6.97 -7.44 -3.65
N LEU A 532 -8.15 -7.83 -3.15
CA LEU A 532 -8.78 -7.32 -1.94
C LEU A 532 -8.43 -8.20 -0.73
N ARG A 533 -8.07 -7.58 0.40
CA ARG A 533 -7.92 -8.28 1.68
C ARG A 533 -9.25 -8.27 2.43
N PHE A 534 -9.89 -9.43 2.52
CA PHE A 534 -11.11 -9.62 3.30
C PHE A 534 -10.81 -9.90 4.76
N THR A 535 -11.61 -9.30 5.65
CA THR A 535 -11.46 -9.47 7.09
C THR A 535 -12.58 -10.34 7.66
N GLY A 536 -12.23 -11.28 8.52
CA GLY A 536 -13.15 -12.12 9.31
C GLY A 536 -13.47 -13.50 8.70
N ILE A 537 -13.23 -13.73 7.41
CA ILE A 537 -13.27 -15.06 6.79
C ILE A 537 -11.98 -15.26 5.98
N PRO A 538 -11.26 -16.38 6.14
CA PRO A 538 -10.06 -16.64 5.35
C PRO A 538 -10.36 -16.62 3.84
N GLU A 539 -9.51 -15.93 3.08
CA GLU A 539 -9.69 -15.73 1.64
C GLU A 539 -9.87 -17.04 0.84
N PRO A 540 -9.09 -18.12 1.07
CA PRO A 540 -9.29 -19.38 0.34
C PRO A 540 -10.68 -20.00 0.59
N VAL A 541 -11.20 -19.85 1.81
CA VAL A 541 -12.53 -20.36 2.18
C VAL A 541 -13.62 -19.54 1.49
N LEU A 542 -13.47 -18.21 1.45
CA LEU A 542 -14.40 -17.32 0.77
C LEU A 542 -14.40 -17.55 -0.75
N ALA A 543 -13.23 -17.72 -1.36
CA ALA A 543 -13.07 -18.01 -2.78
C ALA A 543 -13.73 -19.34 -3.17
N ASP A 544 -13.56 -20.38 -2.34
CA ASP A 544 -14.21 -21.68 -2.50
C ASP A 544 -15.74 -21.59 -2.45
N ILE A 545 -16.28 -20.86 -1.47
CA ILE A 545 -17.73 -20.62 -1.34
C ILE A 545 -18.26 -19.91 -2.59
N PHE A 546 -17.57 -18.85 -3.01
CA PHE A 546 -17.98 -18.07 -4.19
C PHE A 546 -17.93 -18.91 -5.47
N ARG A 547 -16.88 -19.70 -5.67
CA ARG A 547 -16.72 -20.58 -6.82
C ARG A 547 -17.87 -21.59 -6.91
N ALA A 548 -18.17 -22.28 -5.81
CA ALA A 548 -19.27 -23.24 -5.75
C ALA A 548 -20.64 -22.56 -5.96
N ALA A 549 -20.82 -21.35 -5.42
CA ALA A 549 -22.04 -20.58 -5.59
C ALA A 549 -22.26 -20.14 -7.04
N MET A 550 -21.24 -19.62 -7.72
CA MET A 550 -21.30 -19.25 -9.14
C MET A 550 -21.66 -20.45 -10.03
N GLN A 551 -21.01 -21.60 -9.80
CA GLN A 551 -21.29 -22.83 -10.54
C GLN A 551 -22.72 -23.35 -10.33
N ARG A 552 -23.32 -23.10 -9.17
CA ARG A 552 -24.71 -23.48 -8.87
C ARG A 552 -25.71 -22.47 -9.46
N ALA A 553 -25.43 -21.18 -9.34
CA ALA A 553 -26.38 -20.11 -9.64
C ALA A 553 -26.41 -19.72 -11.12
N MET A 554 -25.30 -19.89 -11.85
CA MET A 554 -25.19 -19.43 -13.24
C MET A 554 -25.11 -20.60 -14.21
N THR A 555 -25.94 -20.56 -15.25
CA THR A 555 -25.91 -21.51 -16.38
C THR A 555 -25.37 -20.90 -17.67
N ASP A 556 -25.39 -19.57 -17.77
CA ASP A 556 -24.92 -18.80 -18.94
C ASP A 556 -23.96 -17.71 -18.45
N PRO A 557 -22.71 -17.63 -18.95
CA PRO A 557 -21.76 -16.59 -18.56
C PRO A 557 -22.18 -15.17 -18.98
N ALA A 558 -23.14 -15.01 -19.89
CA ALA A 558 -23.63 -13.70 -20.32
C ALA A 558 -24.69 -13.10 -19.38
N THR A 559 -25.24 -13.88 -18.44
CA THR A 559 -26.34 -13.43 -17.58
C THR A 559 -26.08 -13.81 -16.12
N ILE A 560 -26.45 -12.92 -15.21
CA ILE A 560 -26.32 -13.16 -13.76
C ILE A 560 -27.65 -12.90 -13.06
N ASP A 561 -27.95 -13.74 -12.08
CA ASP A 561 -29.02 -13.54 -11.09
C ASP A 561 -28.35 -13.47 -9.72
N HIS A 562 -28.25 -12.26 -9.15
CA HIS A 562 -27.59 -12.10 -7.85
C HIS A 562 -28.44 -12.68 -6.72
N ALA A 563 -29.77 -12.79 -6.85
CA ALA A 563 -30.61 -13.44 -5.85
C ALA A 563 -30.26 -14.93 -5.73
N ALA A 564 -30.14 -15.61 -6.88
CA ALA A 564 -29.71 -17.00 -6.96
C ALA A 564 -28.28 -17.17 -6.44
N LEU A 565 -27.36 -16.27 -6.81
CA LEU A 565 -25.97 -16.30 -6.36
C LEU A 565 -25.85 -16.14 -4.84
N LEU A 566 -26.51 -15.13 -4.25
CA LEU A 566 -26.47 -14.89 -2.80
C LEU A 566 -27.08 -16.05 -2.01
N SER A 567 -28.17 -16.64 -2.51
CA SER A 567 -28.78 -17.84 -1.93
C SER A 567 -27.84 -19.05 -1.99
N ALA A 568 -27.15 -19.24 -3.13
CA ALA A 568 -26.16 -20.29 -3.29
C ALA A 568 -24.96 -20.08 -2.36
N MET A 569 -24.45 -18.85 -2.23
CA MET A 569 -23.36 -18.50 -1.31
C MET A 569 -23.71 -18.84 0.14
N LYS A 570 -24.91 -18.47 0.59
CA LYS A 570 -25.39 -18.82 1.94
C LYS A 570 -25.43 -20.32 2.16
N THR A 571 -26.00 -21.06 1.21
CA THR A 571 -26.08 -22.53 1.26
C THR A 571 -24.69 -23.16 1.33
N GLU A 572 -23.74 -22.69 0.53
CA GLU A 572 -22.35 -23.18 0.53
C GLU A 572 -21.61 -22.85 1.83
N ALA A 573 -21.84 -21.67 2.38
CA ALA A 573 -21.26 -21.28 3.66
C ALA A 573 -21.80 -22.14 4.81
N GLU A 574 -23.12 -22.35 4.87
CA GLU A 574 -23.78 -23.22 5.86
C GLU A 574 -23.27 -24.67 5.76
N ALA A 575 -23.15 -25.21 4.55
CA ALA A 575 -22.62 -26.56 4.31
C ALA A 575 -21.17 -26.73 4.80
N ARG A 576 -20.40 -25.64 4.84
CA ARG A 576 -19.00 -25.60 5.29
C ARG A 576 -18.85 -25.14 6.74
N GLY A 577 -19.94 -24.86 7.46
CA GLY A 577 -19.90 -24.34 8.83
C GLY A 577 -19.33 -22.92 8.95
N VAL A 578 -19.39 -22.13 7.87
CA VAL A 578 -18.86 -20.76 7.82
C VAL A 578 -19.99 -19.77 8.08
N ASN A 579 -19.81 -18.90 9.06
CA ASN A 579 -20.75 -17.81 9.33
C ASN A 579 -20.43 -16.60 8.44
N LEU A 580 -21.24 -16.33 7.42
CA LEU A 580 -21.03 -15.17 6.54
C LEU A 580 -21.12 -13.82 7.26
N ALA A 581 -21.81 -13.74 8.40
CA ALA A 581 -21.83 -12.51 9.22
C ALA A 581 -20.47 -12.16 9.85
N ALA A 582 -19.51 -13.10 9.83
CA ALA A 582 -18.13 -12.83 10.24
C ALA A 582 -17.39 -11.94 9.24
N LEU A 583 -17.84 -11.84 7.98
CA LEU A 583 -17.21 -10.97 6.99
C LEU A 583 -17.39 -9.50 7.37
N ARG A 584 -16.29 -8.79 7.66
CA ARG A 584 -16.34 -7.42 8.20
C ARG A 584 -16.26 -6.36 7.11
N HIS A 585 -15.09 -6.26 6.48
CA HIS A 585 -14.77 -5.28 5.46
C HIS A 585 -13.76 -5.89 4.48
N ALA A 586 -13.51 -5.18 3.38
CA ALA A 586 -12.41 -5.48 2.47
C ALA A 586 -11.53 -4.24 2.33
N THR A 587 -10.22 -4.41 2.24
CA THR A 587 -9.30 -3.31 1.91
C THR A 587 -8.58 -3.58 0.60
N MET A 588 -8.35 -2.51 -0.17
CA MET A 588 -7.34 -2.48 -1.22
C MET A 588 -6.20 -1.61 -0.72
N ASP A 589 -5.01 -2.19 -0.58
CA ASP A 589 -3.88 -1.50 0.00
C ASP A 589 -3.11 -0.78 -1.11
N LEU A 590 -3.01 0.55 -1.00
CA LEU A 590 -2.06 1.34 -1.77
C LEU A 590 -0.81 1.51 -0.93
N ALA A 591 0.32 0.99 -1.40
CA ALA A 591 1.57 1.04 -0.65
C ALA A 591 2.60 1.89 -1.40
N LEU A 592 3.29 2.75 -0.67
CA LEU A 592 4.45 3.48 -1.12
C LEU A 592 5.64 3.04 -0.27
N TRP A 593 6.63 2.43 -0.90
CA TRP A 593 7.85 1.99 -0.24
C TRP A 593 9.02 2.87 -0.68
N PHE A 594 9.97 3.08 0.24
CA PHE A 594 11.21 3.78 -0.01
C PHE A 594 12.41 2.83 0.17
N PRO A 595 12.52 1.74 -0.62
CA PRO A 595 13.65 0.83 -0.51
C PRO A 595 14.95 1.52 -0.89
N ASN A 596 16.07 0.94 -0.47
CA ASN A 596 17.39 1.40 -0.87
C ASN A 596 17.77 0.97 -2.29
N SER A 597 17.16 -0.11 -2.78
CA SER A 597 17.35 -0.65 -4.12
C SER A 597 16.16 -1.58 -4.45
N PRO A 598 15.73 -1.67 -5.72
CA PRO A 598 14.72 -2.64 -6.15
C PRO A 598 15.23 -4.10 -6.16
N GLY A 599 16.51 -4.33 -5.86
CA GLY A 599 17.10 -5.67 -5.85
C GLY A 599 17.86 -6.02 -7.15
N PRO A 600 18.52 -7.18 -7.18
CA PRO A 600 19.48 -7.55 -8.23
C PRO A 600 18.84 -7.74 -9.62
N ASP A 601 17.57 -8.15 -9.68
CA ASP A 601 16.81 -8.31 -10.94
C ASP A 601 15.91 -7.08 -11.24
N GLY A 602 16.12 -5.97 -10.53
CA GLY A 602 15.39 -4.73 -10.71
C GLY A 602 13.94 -4.76 -10.19
N PRO A 603 13.07 -3.86 -10.65
CA PRO A 603 11.74 -3.65 -10.06
C PRO A 603 10.83 -4.88 -10.07
N LYS A 604 11.01 -5.79 -11.03
CA LYS A 604 10.24 -7.04 -11.11
C LYS A 604 10.50 -7.97 -9.93
N ASP A 605 11.73 -8.02 -9.40
CA ASP A 605 12.02 -8.83 -8.22
C ASP A 605 11.44 -8.21 -6.95
N PHE A 606 11.51 -6.89 -6.81
CA PHE A 606 10.83 -6.20 -5.70
C PHE A 606 9.33 -6.49 -5.72
N TYR A 607 8.67 -6.31 -6.88
CA TYR A 607 7.25 -6.61 -7.02
C TYR A 607 6.91 -8.08 -6.80
N TRP A 608 7.74 -9.00 -7.32
CA TRP A 608 7.53 -10.43 -7.07
C TRP A 608 7.55 -10.74 -5.57
N GLN A 609 8.43 -10.11 -4.78
CA GLN A 609 8.45 -10.26 -3.32
C GLN A 609 7.22 -9.65 -2.64
N VAL A 610 6.66 -8.56 -3.19
CA VAL A 610 5.37 -8.00 -2.73
C VAL A 610 4.23 -9.00 -2.92
N GLU A 611 4.21 -9.73 -4.04
CA GLU A 611 3.22 -10.79 -4.31
C GLU A 611 3.50 -12.10 -3.57
N HIS A 612 4.73 -12.29 -3.10
CA HIS A 612 5.16 -13.46 -2.32
C HIS A 612 5.77 -13.03 -0.99
N PRO A 613 5.01 -12.29 -0.16
CA PRO A 613 5.57 -11.72 1.05
C PRO A 613 5.89 -12.80 2.08
N PRO A 614 6.76 -12.51 3.07
CA PRO A 614 6.95 -13.39 4.21
C PRO A 614 5.63 -13.79 4.87
N ARG A 615 5.53 -15.07 5.28
CA ARG A 615 4.33 -15.63 5.93
C ARG A 615 4.61 -15.95 7.38
N ALA A 616 3.58 -15.88 8.21
CA ALA A 616 3.63 -16.27 9.61
C ALA A 616 2.86 -17.58 9.82
N ASP A 617 3.55 -18.61 10.30
CA ASP A 617 2.94 -19.86 10.74
C ASP A 617 2.88 -19.86 12.27
N VAL A 618 1.67 -19.76 12.82
CA VAL A 618 1.47 -19.73 14.27
C VAL A 618 1.30 -21.14 14.81
N ALA A 619 2.25 -21.58 15.62
CA ALA A 619 2.21 -22.86 16.30
C ALA A 619 1.89 -22.69 17.80
N PRO A 620 1.09 -23.60 18.39
CA PRO A 620 1.07 -23.74 19.83
C PRO A 620 2.45 -24.19 20.30
N VAL A 621 2.94 -23.61 21.38
CA VAL A 621 4.20 -24.09 21.95
C VAL A 621 3.87 -25.30 22.83
N PRO A 622 4.55 -26.44 22.63
CA PRO A 622 4.42 -27.55 23.57
C PRO A 622 4.77 -27.01 24.96
N VAL A 623 3.87 -27.18 25.92
CA VAL A 623 4.03 -26.65 27.29
C VAL A 623 5.33 -27.20 27.87
N LEU A 624 6.42 -26.46 27.71
CA LEU A 624 7.65 -26.66 28.44
C LEU A 624 7.37 -26.06 29.82
N SER A 625 6.70 -26.86 30.65
CA SER A 625 6.35 -26.47 32.00
C SER A 625 7.59 -25.95 32.69
N HIS A 626 7.51 -24.72 33.23
CA HIS A 626 8.39 -24.30 34.31
C HIS A 626 8.41 -25.43 35.34
N ARG A 627 9.58 -26.03 35.58
CA ARG A 627 9.82 -26.61 36.90
C ARG A 627 10.07 -25.42 37.82
N GLU A 628 9.23 -25.33 38.85
CA GLU A 628 9.32 -24.37 39.96
C GLU A 628 10.73 -24.27 40.54
#